data_AF-A0A822FZH6-F1
#
_entry.id   AF-A0A822FZH6-F1
#
_cell.length_a   1.000
_cell.length_b   1.000
_cell.length_c   1.000
_cell.angle_alpha   90.00
_cell.angle_beta   90.00
_cell.angle_gamma   90.00
#
_symmetry.space_group_name_H-M   'P 1'
#
loop_
_entity.id
_entity.type
_entity.pdbx_description
1 polymer ?
#
loop_
_entity_poly.entity_id
_entity_poly.type
_entity_poly.pdbx_seq_one_letter_code
_entity_poly.pdbx_strand_id
1 'polypeptide(L)'
;YRIISTGKPDDRLFDMIPKDWAYTCKDTSLGLLYYPQTSKITLNQSSSVQIWLISPPHRIYGNDTVIVEWQPDGSSECKNCVTWTPERLYFNSVNFETRQELSITRVKNGGKQRLIPVLHGGGYETVFTGVYPIYIE
;
A
#
# COMPACT_ATOMS: atom_id res chain seq x y z
N TYR A 1 -18.36 -22.75 18.54
CA TYR A 1 -18.47 -22.35 17.11
C TYR A 1 -19.87 -22.68 16.63
N ARG A 2 -20.53 -21.80 15.85
CA ARG A 2 -21.85 -22.08 15.26
C ARG A 2 -21.62 -22.68 13.88
N ILE A 3 -21.87 -23.97 13.72
CA ILE A 3 -21.76 -24.63 12.41
C ILE A 3 -23.02 -24.28 11.61
N ILE A 4 -22.83 -23.66 10.45
CA ILE A 4 -23.92 -23.16 9.58
C ILE A 4 -24.29 -24.20 8.51
N SER A 5 -23.36 -25.12 8.16
CA SER A 5 -23.64 -26.32 7.39
C SER A 5 -22.56 -27.37 7.63
N THR A 6 -22.94 -28.64 7.67
CA THR A 6 -22.03 -29.81 7.68
C THR A 6 -22.07 -30.60 6.38
N GLY A 7 -22.78 -30.11 5.36
CA GLY A 7 -22.91 -30.70 4.02
C GLY A 7 -22.76 -29.66 2.90
N LYS A 8 -23.28 -29.93 1.69
CA LYS A 8 -23.33 -28.93 0.61
C LYS A 8 -24.00 -27.67 1.17
N PRO A 9 -23.36 -26.48 1.11
CA PRO A 9 -23.98 -25.26 1.60
C PRO A 9 -25.28 -24.99 0.82
N ASP A 10 -26.32 -24.59 1.54
CA ASP A 10 -27.61 -24.21 0.93
C ASP A 10 -27.38 -23.10 -0.09
N ASP A 11 -27.93 -23.25 -1.30
CA ASP A 11 -27.81 -22.27 -2.39
C ASP A 11 -28.35 -20.88 -1.94
N ARG A 12 -29.30 -20.84 -0.97
CA ARG A 12 -29.80 -19.60 -0.34
C ARG A 12 -28.72 -18.79 0.36
N LEU A 13 -27.66 -19.42 0.87
CA LEU A 13 -26.52 -18.71 1.48
C LEU A 13 -25.77 -17.88 0.42
N PHE A 14 -25.70 -18.37 -0.81
CA PHE A 14 -25.07 -17.66 -1.92
C PHE A 14 -26.00 -16.59 -2.53
N ASP A 15 -27.31 -16.73 -2.37
CA ASP A 15 -28.28 -15.69 -2.77
C ASP A 15 -28.26 -14.47 -1.84
N MET A 16 -27.80 -14.64 -0.60
CA MET A 16 -27.56 -13.54 0.33
C MET A 16 -26.27 -12.76 0.05
N ILE A 17 -25.35 -13.32 -0.76
CA ILE A 17 -24.14 -12.62 -1.16
C ILE A 17 -24.54 -11.54 -2.19
N PRO A 18 -24.29 -10.25 -1.91
CA PRO A 18 -24.60 -9.18 -2.84
C PRO A 18 -24.02 -9.50 -4.22
N LYS A 19 -24.78 -9.46 -5.31
CA LYS A 19 -24.27 -9.90 -6.64
C LYS A 19 -23.14 -9.00 -7.17
N ASP A 20 -22.98 -7.83 -6.57
CA ASP A 20 -21.90 -6.88 -6.78
C ASP A 20 -20.71 -7.07 -5.83
N TRP A 21 -20.69 -8.13 -4.99
CA TRP A 21 -19.65 -8.39 -4.00
C TRP A 21 -18.23 -8.39 -4.60
N ALA A 22 -18.07 -8.88 -5.82
CA ALA A 22 -16.79 -8.89 -6.52
C ALA A 22 -16.25 -7.47 -6.81
N TYR A 23 -17.13 -6.46 -6.78
CA TYR A 23 -16.82 -5.04 -7.01
C TYR A 23 -16.86 -4.20 -5.73
N THR A 24 -17.55 -4.67 -4.68
CA THR A 24 -17.79 -3.91 -3.44
C THR A 24 -17.12 -4.49 -2.20
N CYS A 25 -16.61 -5.72 -2.28
CA CYS A 25 -15.81 -6.28 -1.20
C CYS A 25 -14.58 -5.40 -1.01
N LYS A 26 -14.42 -4.84 0.19
CA LYS A 26 -13.21 -4.15 0.63
C LYS A 26 -12.59 -5.06 1.67
N ASP A 27 -11.45 -5.64 1.33
CA ASP A 27 -10.76 -6.56 2.21
C ASP A 27 -10.03 -5.75 3.30
N THR A 28 -10.25 -6.08 4.57
CA THR A 28 -9.47 -5.50 5.69
C THR A 28 -7.99 -5.87 5.63
N SER A 29 -7.62 -6.80 4.76
CA SER A 29 -6.26 -7.30 4.56
C SER A 29 -5.48 -6.51 3.50
N LEU A 30 -6.09 -5.52 2.84
CA LEU A 30 -5.36 -4.63 1.93
C LEU A 30 -4.36 -3.78 2.72
N GLY A 31 -3.10 -3.78 2.29
CA GLY A 31 -2.06 -2.96 2.89
C GLY A 31 -0.72 -3.05 2.16
N LEU A 32 0.24 -2.26 2.65
CA LEU A 32 1.60 -2.18 2.15
C LEU A 32 2.58 -2.83 3.12
N LEU A 33 3.63 -3.42 2.56
CA LEU A 33 4.78 -3.90 3.31
C LEU A 33 6.06 -3.23 2.79
N TYR A 34 7.00 -3.03 3.72
CA TYR A 34 8.26 -2.35 3.47
C TYR A 34 9.43 -3.13 4.01
N TYR A 35 10.57 -3.05 3.33
CA TYR A 35 11.83 -3.50 3.87
C TYR A 35 13.02 -2.67 3.34
N PRO A 36 13.75 -1.92 4.19
CA PRO A 36 13.44 -1.62 5.58
C PRO A 36 12.32 -0.56 5.69
N GLN A 37 11.51 -0.61 6.76
CA GLN A 37 10.53 0.45 7.03
C GLN A 37 11.16 1.74 7.57
N THR A 38 12.34 1.63 8.21
CA THR A 38 13.11 2.76 8.74
C THR A 38 14.48 2.79 8.08
N SER A 39 14.85 3.94 7.51
CA SER A 39 16.15 4.16 6.89
C SER A 39 16.84 5.37 7.52
N LYS A 40 18.11 5.20 7.91
CA LYS A 40 19.00 6.31 8.27
C LYS A 40 19.70 6.79 7.02
N ILE A 41 19.45 8.03 6.62
CA ILE A 41 19.99 8.57 5.35
C ILE A 41 20.71 9.87 5.68
N THR A 42 22.03 9.90 5.52
CA THR A 42 22.79 11.14 5.72
C THR A 42 22.72 12.05 4.48
N LEU A 43 23.13 13.31 4.60
CA LEU A 43 23.08 14.28 3.51
C LEU A 43 23.81 13.76 2.27
N ASN A 44 23.17 13.89 1.10
CA ASN A 44 23.65 13.42 -0.21
C ASN A 44 23.84 11.90 -0.33
N GLN A 45 23.24 11.12 0.57
CA GLN A 45 23.17 9.67 0.45
C GLN A 45 21.77 9.19 0.07
N SER A 46 21.72 7.96 -0.43
CA SER A 46 20.48 7.28 -0.80
C SER A 46 20.34 5.95 -0.05
N SER A 47 19.10 5.54 0.16
CA SER A 47 18.74 4.22 0.68
C SER A 47 17.60 3.64 -0.15
N SER A 48 17.66 2.34 -0.44
CA SER A 48 16.58 1.63 -1.14
C SER A 48 15.62 1.02 -0.13
N VAL A 49 14.32 1.22 -0.35
CA VAL A 49 13.24 0.56 0.38
C VAL A 49 12.48 -0.33 -0.60
N GLN A 50 12.40 -1.62 -0.27
CA GLN A 50 11.57 -2.58 -0.99
C GLN A 50 10.12 -2.43 -0.56
N ILE A 51 9.20 -2.39 -1.52
CA ILE A 51 7.76 -2.21 -1.33
C ILE A 51 7.01 -3.32 -2.07
N TRP A 52 5.97 -3.85 -1.43
CA TRP A 52 5.03 -4.79 -2.04
C TRP A 52 3.68 -4.73 -1.34
N LEU A 53 2.66 -5.35 -1.94
CA LEU A 53 1.31 -5.44 -1.39
C LEU A 53 1.12 -6.74 -0.59
N ILE A 54 0.30 -6.68 0.46
CA ILE A 54 -0.07 -7.85 1.27
C ILE A 54 -0.94 -8.84 0.48
N SER A 55 -1.80 -8.32 -0.39
CA SER A 55 -2.81 -9.07 -1.13
C SER A 55 -2.94 -8.53 -2.55
N PRO A 56 -3.49 -9.31 -3.49
CA PRO A 56 -3.74 -8.81 -4.83
C PRO A 56 -4.84 -7.75 -4.81
N PRO A 57 -4.72 -6.71 -5.66
CA PRO A 57 -5.76 -5.71 -5.79
C PRO A 57 -7.05 -6.23 -6.42
N HIS A 58 -8.16 -5.61 -6.06
CA HIS A 58 -9.46 -5.93 -6.63
C HIS A 58 -9.57 -5.43 -8.08
N ARG A 59 -10.24 -6.22 -8.93
CA ARG A 59 -10.54 -5.80 -10.29
C ARG A 59 -11.81 -4.95 -10.30
N ILE A 60 -11.65 -3.64 -10.44
CA ILE A 60 -12.75 -2.67 -10.47
C ILE A 60 -12.89 -2.16 -11.91
N TYR A 61 -14.07 -2.33 -12.51
CA TYR A 61 -14.32 -1.98 -13.92
C TYR A 61 -13.31 -2.59 -14.91
N GLY A 62 -12.82 -3.80 -14.63
CA GLY A 62 -11.84 -4.49 -15.47
C GLY A 62 -10.38 -4.08 -15.25
N ASN A 63 -10.11 -3.10 -14.39
CA ASN A 63 -8.76 -2.67 -14.03
C ASN A 63 -8.42 -3.13 -12.60
N ASP A 64 -7.32 -3.86 -12.44
CA ASP A 64 -6.77 -4.29 -11.15
C ASP A 64 -5.45 -3.57 -10.82
N THR A 65 -5.13 -2.48 -11.48
CA THR A 65 -3.92 -1.70 -11.22
C THR A 65 -4.07 -0.85 -9.97
N VAL A 66 -3.08 -0.91 -9.08
CA VAL A 66 -2.86 0.00 -7.97
C VAL A 66 -1.65 0.87 -8.28
N ILE A 67 -1.81 2.17 -8.09
CA ILE A 67 -0.71 3.13 -8.11
C ILE A 67 -0.41 3.52 -6.67
N VAL A 68 0.88 3.42 -6.31
CA VAL A 68 1.39 3.84 -5.01
C VAL A 68 2.30 5.04 -5.22
N GLU A 69 1.97 6.13 -4.57
CA GLU A 69 2.75 7.37 -4.48
C GLU A 69 3.12 7.63 -3.02
N TRP A 70 4.04 8.56 -2.77
CA TRP A 70 4.38 9.01 -1.42
C TRP A 70 4.31 10.51 -1.32
N GLN A 71 3.97 10.98 -0.12
CA GLN A 71 4.04 12.39 0.23
C GLN A 71 4.69 12.57 1.61
N PRO A 72 5.42 13.67 1.84
CA PRO A 72 5.94 13.98 3.16
C PRO A 72 4.78 14.22 4.12
N ASP A 73 4.86 13.64 5.31
CA ASP A 73 3.87 13.90 6.35
C ASP A 73 3.85 15.39 6.73
N GLY A 74 2.64 15.93 6.92
CA GLY A 74 2.39 17.34 7.20
C GLY A 74 3.07 17.86 8.46
N SER A 75 3.40 16.97 9.41
CA SER A 75 4.11 17.28 10.65
C SER A 75 5.64 17.20 10.57
N SER A 76 6.19 16.81 9.42
CA SER A 76 7.64 16.69 9.24
C SER A 76 8.33 18.04 9.38
N GLU A 77 9.40 18.10 10.17
CA GLU A 77 10.21 19.31 10.42
C GLU A 77 10.80 19.91 9.12
N CYS A 78 10.96 19.07 8.10
CA CYS A 78 11.32 19.47 6.77
C CYS A 78 10.49 18.68 5.77
N LYS A 79 9.83 19.33 4.80
CA LYS A 79 9.02 18.63 3.78
C LYS A 79 9.78 18.37 2.47
N ASN A 80 10.92 19.03 2.28
CA ASN A 80 11.70 19.00 1.05
C ASN A 80 13.17 18.60 1.28
N CYS A 81 13.46 17.90 2.38
CA CYS A 81 14.82 17.41 2.64
C CYS A 81 15.10 16.06 1.99
N VAL A 82 14.09 15.38 1.47
CA VAL A 82 14.26 14.11 0.75
C VAL A 82 13.55 14.15 -0.58
N THR A 83 14.10 13.40 -1.52
CA THR A 83 13.48 13.06 -2.82
C THR A 83 13.48 11.54 -2.96
N TRP A 84 12.64 11.01 -3.83
CA TRP A 84 12.61 9.57 -4.09
C TRP A 84 12.41 9.27 -5.57
N THR A 85 12.84 8.08 -5.97
CA THR A 85 12.66 7.56 -7.32
C THR A 85 12.39 6.05 -7.27
N PRO A 86 11.42 5.52 -8.04
CA PRO A 86 10.51 6.26 -8.91
C PRO A 86 9.45 7.07 -8.13
N GLU A 87 8.77 8.02 -8.79
CA GLU A 87 7.69 8.80 -8.16
C GLU A 87 6.44 7.95 -7.88
N ARG A 88 6.26 6.87 -8.64
CA ARG A 88 5.12 5.96 -8.62
C ARG A 88 5.60 4.52 -8.72
N LEU A 89 4.96 3.63 -7.97
CA LEU A 89 5.02 2.19 -8.18
C LEU A 89 3.66 1.67 -8.65
N TYR A 90 3.71 0.63 -9.49
CA TYR A 90 2.53 0.05 -10.11
C TYR A 90 2.42 -1.42 -9.73
N PHE A 91 1.29 -1.79 -9.13
CA PHE A 91 0.97 -3.16 -8.75
C PHE A 91 -0.31 -3.61 -9.43
N ASN A 92 -0.47 -4.91 -9.66
CA ASN A 92 -1.66 -5.54 -10.19
C ASN A 92 -1.77 -6.99 -9.67
N SER A 93 -2.78 -7.72 -10.12
CA SER A 93 -3.01 -9.11 -9.70
C SER A 93 -1.85 -10.07 -9.97
N VAL A 94 -0.91 -9.72 -10.85
CA VAL A 94 0.22 -10.57 -11.26
C VAL A 94 1.51 -10.23 -10.50
N ASN A 95 1.73 -8.97 -10.14
CA ASN A 95 2.99 -8.53 -9.54
C ASN A 95 2.86 -7.97 -8.10
N PHE A 96 1.69 -8.09 -7.46
CA PHE A 96 1.41 -7.49 -6.14
C PHE A 96 2.44 -7.90 -5.06
N GLU A 97 2.90 -9.15 -5.08
CA GLU A 97 3.89 -9.69 -4.14
C GLU A 97 5.35 -9.45 -4.57
N THR A 98 5.56 -8.97 -5.80
CA THR A 98 6.91 -8.67 -6.30
C THR A 98 7.44 -7.42 -5.62
N ARG A 99 8.61 -7.56 -4.97
CA ARG A 99 9.28 -6.44 -4.32
C ARG A 99 9.80 -5.46 -5.36
N GLN A 100 9.29 -4.24 -5.32
CA GLN A 100 9.74 -3.12 -6.14
C GLN A 100 10.54 -2.15 -5.27
N GLU A 101 11.53 -1.47 -5.85
CA GLU A 101 12.43 -0.59 -5.10
C GLU A 101 12.04 0.89 -5.22
N LEU A 102 12.07 1.58 -4.09
CA LEU A 102 12.02 3.03 -3.98
C LEU A 102 13.35 3.51 -3.40
N SER A 103 14.13 4.21 -4.19
CA SER A 103 15.37 4.86 -3.74
C SER A 103 15.05 6.23 -3.18
N ILE A 104 15.35 6.45 -1.91
CA ILE A 104 15.11 7.70 -1.19
C ILE A 104 16.46 8.38 -0.98
N THR A 105 16.57 9.65 -1.34
CA THR A 105 17.81 10.44 -1.24
C THR A 105 17.59 11.64 -0.34
N ARG A 106 18.51 11.89 0.61
CA ARG A 106 18.48 13.11 1.42
C ARG A 106 19.23 14.24 0.71
N VAL A 107 18.51 15.31 0.39
CA VAL A 107 19.03 16.47 -0.36
C VAL A 107 19.25 17.71 0.52
N LYS A 108 18.71 17.73 1.75
CA LYS A 108 18.96 18.81 2.73
C LYS A 108 19.06 18.24 4.15
N ASN A 109 19.74 18.97 5.03
CA ASN A 109 19.73 18.66 6.46
C ASN A 109 18.35 18.94 7.06
N GLY A 110 17.90 18.06 7.94
CA GLY A 110 16.63 18.17 8.64
C GLY A 110 16.47 17.04 9.66
N GLY A 111 15.46 17.14 10.53
CA GLY A 111 15.15 16.08 11.47
C GLY A 111 14.52 14.85 10.84
N LYS A 112 13.84 14.07 11.68
CA LYS A 112 13.14 12.85 11.25
C LYS A 112 11.98 13.19 10.33
N GLN A 113 11.72 12.33 9.36
CA GLN A 113 10.62 12.47 8.41
C GLN A 113 9.83 11.18 8.29
N ARG A 114 8.57 11.35 7.88
CA ARG A 114 7.69 10.25 7.49
C ARG A 114 7.23 10.47 6.07
N LEU A 115 7.37 9.47 5.22
CA LEU A 115 6.70 9.43 3.92
C LEU A 115 5.44 8.59 4.06
N ILE A 116 4.29 9.22 3.83
CA ILE A 116 2.98 8.56 3.88
C ILE A 116 2.61 8.13 2.47
N PRO A 117 2.23 6.85 2.26
CA PRO A 117 1.80 6.42 0.94
C PRO A 117 0.42 7.00 0.61
N VAL A 118 0.18 7.21 -0.68
CA VAL A 118 -1.11 7.56 -1.27
C VAL A 118 -1.43 6.48 -2.29
N LEU A 119 -2.63 5.91 -2.19
CA LEU A 119 -3.00 4.71 -2.92
C LEU A 119 -4.18 4.99 -3.84
N HIS A 120 -4.09 4.48 -5.06
CA HIS A 120 -5.12 4.67 -6.08
C HIS A 120 -5.45 3.38 -6.78
N GLY A 121 -6.73 3.03 -6.85
CA GLY A 121 -7.22 1.87 -7.59
C GLY A 121 -7.14 0.58 -6.79
N GLY A 122 -7.71 -0.48 -7.35
CA GLY A 122 -7.67 -1.81 -6.75
C GLY A 122 -8.40 -1.95 -5.41
N GLY A 123 -9.20 -0.96 -5.00
CA GLY A 123 -9.83 -0.88 -3.68
C GLY A 123 -8.89 -0.32 -2.59
N TYR A 124 -7.60 -0.15 -2.90
CA TYR A 124 -6.58 0.34 -1.98
C TYR A 124 -6.75 1.82 -1.65
N GLU A 125 -7.46 2.59 -2.47
CA GLU A 125 -7.80 3.99 -2.20
C GLU A 125 -8.63 4.19 -0.91
N THR A 126 -9.20 3.12 -0.36
CA THR A 126 -9.98 3.14 0.89
C THR A 126 -9.19 2.71 2.12
N VAL A 127 -7.94 2.28 1.93
CA VAL A 127 -7.05 1.87 3.02
C VAL A 127 -6.55 3.10 3.76
N PHE A 128 -6.63 3.07 5.09
CA PHE A 128 -6.05 4.13 5.90
C PHE A 128 -4.52 4.06 5.84
N THR A 129 -3.89 5.03 5.16
CA THR A 129 -2.44 5.00 4.89
C THR A 129 -1.56 5.50 6.02
N GLY A 130 -2.14 6.15 7.04
CA GLY A 130 -1.40 6.70 8.18
C GLY A 130 -0.66 5.65 9.03
N VAL A 131 -1.02 4.36 8.91
CA VAL A 131 -0.35 3.24 9.58
C VAL A 131 0.77 2.61 8.75
N TYR A 132 0.99 3.06 7.51
CA TYR A 132 2.03 2.55 6.61
C TYR A 132 3.11 3.59 6.26
N PRO A 133 3.66 4.38 7.19
CA PRO A 133 4.73 5.31 6.85
C PRO A 133 6.06 4.58 6.60
N ILE A 134 6.88 5.16 5.73
CA ILE A 134 8.33 4.93 5.70
C ILE A 134 8.97 6.00 6.62
N TYR A 135 9.83 5.57 7.53
CA TYR A 135 10.55 6.45 8.45
C TYR A 135 11.93 6.76 7.92
N ILE A 136 12.28 8.05 7.88
CA ILE A 136 13.60 8.52 7.49
C ILE A 136 14.21 9.24 8.68
N GLU A 137 15.36 8.73 9.12
CA GLU A 137 16.16 9.28 10.21
C GLU A 137 17.41 10.00 9.70
#